data_AF-A0A6J1E4G2-F1
#
_entry.id   AF-A0A6J1E4G2-F1
#
_cell.length_a   1.000
_cell.length_b   1.000
_cell.length_c   1.000
_cell.angle_alpha   90.00
_cell.angle_beta   90.00
_cell.angle_gamma   90.00
#
_symmetry.space_group_name_H-M   'P 1'
#
loop_
_entity.id
_entity.type
_entity.pdbx_description
1 polymer ?
#
loop_
_entity_poly.entity_id
_entity_poly.type
_entity_poly.pdbx_seq_one_letter_code
_entity_poly.pdbx_strand_id
1 'polypeptide(L)'
;MPVTAMTLNLVGAFRGLSLVSSSSSSFFKGDFGSIQPPPNLSVSFPNRFPLTIESAHKKGAGSTKNGRDSKGQRLGVKIFGDQVAKPGSIIVRQRGTKFHAGKNVGLGKDHTIFSLIDGLVKFEKYGPDKKKVSVYPREVQPENPNSYRARKREYFRLQRERKKARKEGVVAQAQLVLASTDAPETNPIG
;
A
#
# COMPACT_ATOMS: atom_id res chain seq x y z
N MET A 1 55.35 20.58 -9.70
CA MET A 1 54.72 19.57 -10.57
C MET A 1 54.90 18.23 -9.86
N PRO A 2 53.85 17.50 -9.45
CA PRO A 2 52.75 17.05 -10.31
C PRO A 2 51.33 17.22 -9.71
N VAL A 3 50.33 17.28 -10.60
CA VAL A 3 48.90 17.30 -10.31
C VAL A 3 48.31 15.93 -10.64
N THR A 4 47.69 15.27 -9.66
CA THR A 4 46.97 14.00 -9.87
C THR A 4 45.48 14.28 -9.99
N ALA A 5 44.97 14.22 -11.23
CA ALA A 5 43.54 14.30 -11.50
C ALA A 5 42.89 12.92 -11.26
N MET A 6 41.88 12.87 -10.40
CA MET A 6 41.02 11.70 -10.23
C MET A 6 39.68 11.97 -10.91
N THR A 7 39.38 11.21 -11.95
CA THR A 7 38.10 11.24 -12.67
C THR A 7 37.08 10.37 -11.94
N LEU A 8 35.87 10.89 -11.75
CA LEU A 8 34.73 10.16 -11.18
C LEU A 8 33.75 9.82 -12.31
N ASN A 9 33.66 8.54 -12.67
CA ASN A 9 32.59 8.06 -13.55
C ASN A 9 31.35 7.74 -12.71
N LEU A 10 30.29 8.50 -12.96
CA LEU A 10 28.95 8.31 -12.42
C LEU A 10 28.17 7.40 -13.39
N VAL A 11 28.00 6.11 -13.07
CA VAL A 11 27.02 5.26 -13.77
C VAL A 11 25.86 4.99 -12.83
N GLY A 12 24.73 5.60 -13.17
CA GLY A 12 23.44 5.48 -12.49
C GLY A 12 22.74 4.15 -12.77
N ALA A 13 21.82 3.86 -11.86
CA ALA A 13 21.08 2.63 -11.67
C ALA A 13 19.93 2.36 -12.68
N PHE A 14 19.18 1.30 -12.35
CA PHE A 14 17.85 0.88 -12.83
C PHE A 14 17.80 -0.14 -13.98
N ARG A 15 17.84 -1.42 -13.60
CA ARG A 15 17.23 -2.52 -14.36
C ARG A 15 15.85 -2.78 -13.77
N GLY A 16 14.82 -2.36 -14.51
CA GLY A 16 13.42 -2.57 -14.19
C GLY A 16 12.99 -4.04 -14.32
N LEU A 17 12.13 -4.46 -13.40
CA LEU A 17 11.28 -5.64 -13.52
C LEU A 17 10.19 -5.36 -14.54
N SER A 18 10.18 -6.06 -15.67
CA SER A 18 9.05 -6.12 -16.59
C SER A 18 8.43 -7.52 -16.56
N LEU A 19 7.27 -7.62 -15.91
CA LEU A 19 6.32 -8.71 -16.07
C LEU A 19 5.33 -8.30 -17.18
N VAL A 20 5.40 -8.93 -18.36
CA VAL A 20 4.27 -8.95 -19.29
C VAL A 20 4.25 -10.26 -20.07
N SER A 21 3.18 -11.02 -19.88
CA SER A 21 2.75 -12.15 -20.70
C SER A 21 2.45 -11.72 -22.13
N SER A 22 2.73 -12.58 -23.10
CA SER A 22 2.04 -12.57 -24.40
C SER A 22 2.05 -13.99 -24.97
N SER A 23 0.89 -14.64 -24.88
CA SER A 23 0.60 -15.95 -25.43
C SER A 23 0.30 -15.82 -26.93
N SER A 24 1.07 -16.49 -27.78
CA SER A 24 0.77 -16.66 -29.21
C SER A 24 0.76 -18.16 -29.54
N SER A 25 -0.43 -18.73 -29.68
CA SER A 25 -0.60 -20.07 -30.25
C SER A 25 -1.57 -19.98 -31.43
N SER A 26 -0.98 -19.97 -32.61
CA SER A 26 -1.60 -20.08 -33.93
C SER A 26 -1.91 -21.55 -34.22
N PHE A 27 -3.18 -21.95 -34.36
CA PHE A 27 -3.50 -23.25 -34.96
C PHE A 27 -4.89 -23.27 -35.63
N PHE A 28 -4.84 -23.57 -36.93
CA PHE A 28 -5.85 -24.15 -37.84
C PHE A 28 -7.18 -23.42 -38.06
N LYS A 29 -7.21 -22.62 -39.14
CA LYS A 29 -8.42 -22.31 -39.91
C LYS A 29 -8.43 -23.26 -41.13
N GLY A 30 -9.19 -24.34 -41.02
CA GLY A 30 -9.39 -25.30 -42.11
C GLY A 30 -10.46 -24.81 -43.08
N ASP A 31 -10.05 -24.51 -44.30
CA ASP A 31 -10.92 -24.45 -45.47
C ASP A 31 -11.33 -25.88 -45.83
N PHE A 32 -12.63 -26.19 -45.75
CA PHE A 32 -13.19 -27.40 -46.32
C PHE A 32 -14.03 -27.04 -47.54
N GLY A 33 -13.48 -27.42 -48.71
CA GLY A 33 -14.12 -27.26 -50.00
C GLY A 33 -15.46 -27.99 -50.08
N SER A 34 -16.39 -27.35 -50.79
CA SER A 34 -17.70 -27.87 -51.17
C SER A 34 -17.56 -29.05 -52.13
N ILE A 35 -17.99 -30.25 -51.72
CA ILE A 35 -18.25 -31.37 -52.61
C ILE A 35 -19.77 -31.58 -52.66
N GLN A 36 -20.35 -31.36 -53.84
CA GLN A 36 -21.74 -31.70 -54.17
C GLN A 36 -21.79 -33.13 -54.72
N PRO A 37 -22.67 -34.04 -54.24
CA PRO A 37 -22.99 -35.28 -54.94
C PRO A 37 -24.19 -35.11 -55.91
N PRO A 38 -24.26 -35.89 -57.01
CA PRO A 38 -25.27 -35.77 -58.06
C PRO A 38 -26.66 -36.31 -57.65
N PRO A 39 -27.75 -35.87 -58.31
CA PRO A 39 -29.10 -36.35 -58.03
C PRO A 39 -29.38 -37.69 -58.72
N ASN A 40 -30.26 -38.48 -58.08
CA ASN A 40 -30.99 -39.65 -58.57
C ASN A 40 -30.49 -41.02 -58.06
N LEU A 41 -30.96 -41.39 -56.86
CA LEU A 41 -31.26 -42.76 -56.47
C LEU A 41 -32.48 -42.72 -55.53
N SER A 42 -33.63 -43.15 -56.04
CA SER A 42 -34.87 -43.33 -55.29
C SER A 42 -34.84 -44.68 -54.59
N VAL A 43 -34.78 -44.66 -53.26
CA VAL A 43 -35.03 -45.85 -52.43
C VAL A 43 -36.18 -45.53 -51.48
N SER A 44 -37.31 -46.18 -51.71
CA SER A 44 -38.50 -46.14 -50.87
C SER A 44 -38.27 -46.97 -49.60
N PHE A 45 -38.46 -46.35 -48.44
CA PHE A 45 -38.58 -47.06 -47.16
C PHE A 45 -39.90 -46.67 -46.45
N PRO A 46 -40.56 -47.62 -45.78
CA PRO A 46 -41.93 -47.51 -45.28
C PRO A 46 -42.09 -46.47 -44.17
N ASN A 47 -43.31 -45.92 -44.06
CA ASN A 47 -43.78 -45.01 -43.03
C ASN A 47 -43.21 -45.33 -41.64
N ARG A 48 -42.23 -44.53 -41.19
CA ARG A 48 -41.93 -44.41 -39.77
C ARG A 48 -42.88 -43.39 -39.17
N PHE A 49 -43.78 -43.85 -38.32
CA PHE A 49 -44.51 -43.00 -37.39
C PHE A 49 -43.55 -42.01 -36.71
N PRO A 50 -43.95 -40.74 -36.46
CA PRO A 50 -43.11 -39.85 -35.69
C PRO A 50 -42.92 -40.46 -34.31
N LEU A 51 -41.72 -40.97 -34.03
CA LEU A 51 -41.27 -41.14 -32.66
C LEU A 51 -41.20 -39.73 -32.09
N THR A 52 -42.26 -39.35 -31.38
CA THR A 52 -42.27 -38.16 -30.53
C THR A 52 -41.00 -38.22 -29.72
N ILE A 53 -40.12 -37.23 -29.88
CA ILE A 53 -38.89 -37.15 -29.10
C ILE A 53 -39.35 -36.93 -27.65
N GLU A 54 -39.37 -38.00 -26.86
CA GLU A 54 -39.40 -37.99 -25.40
C GLU A 54 -38.18 -37.20 -24.94
N SER A 55 -38.38 -35.88 -24.88
CA SER A 55 -37.35 -34.93 -24.53
C SER A 55 -37.15 -34.98 -23.03
N ALA A 56 -36.20 -35.82 -22.61
CA ALA A 56 -35.49 -35.61 -21.36
C ALA A 56 -34.04 -36.13 -21.44
N HIS A 57 -33.36 -35.90 -22.57
CA HIS A 57 -31.90 -35.85 -22.50
C HIS A 57 -31.53 -34.56 -21.77
N LYS A 58 -30.95 -34.66 -20.58
CA LYS A 58 -30.36 -33.52 -19.87
C LYS A 58 -29.33 -32.88 -20.80
N LYS A 59 -29.70 -31.81 -21.50
CA LYS A 59 -28.81 -31.07 -22.38
C LYS A 59 -27.75 -30.39 -21.53
N GLY A 60 -26.65 -31.10 -21.29
CA GLY A 60 -25.46 -30.61 -20.61
C GLY A 60 -25.73 -30.15 -19.18
N ALA A 61 -25.30 -30.94 -18.20
CA ALA A 61 -24.89 -30.33 -16.95
C ALA A 61 -23.64 -29.47 -17.24
N GLY A 62 -23.84 -28.25 -17.76
CA GLY A 62 -22.77 -27.28 -17.85
C GLY A 62 -22.20 -27.11 -16.45
N SER A 63 -20.87 -27.18 -16.32
CA SER A 63 -20.21 -26.89 -15.06
C SER A 63 -20.62 -25.48 -14.62
N THR A 64 -21.50 -25.39 -13.62
CA THR A 64 -21.87 -24.10 -13.05
C THR A 64 -20.66 -23.62 -12.27
N LYS A 65 -19.98 -22.59 -12.80
CA LYS A 65 -18.87 -21.98 -12.09
C LYS A 65 -19.41 -21.26 -10.86
N ASN A 66 -19.31 -21.92 -9.71
CA ASN A 66 -19.58 -21.32 -8.41
C ASN A 66 -18.42 -20.37 -8.07
N GLY A 67 -18.46 -19.16 -8.64
CA GLY A 67 -17.44 -18.12 -8.51
C GLY A 67 -17.89 -16.89 -7.70
N ARG A 68 -18.89 -17.05 -6.83
CA ARG A 68 -19.38 -15.96 -5.97
C ARG A 68 -18.63 -16.01 -4.64
N ASP A 69 -17.72 -15.06 -4.45
CA ASP A 69 -17.08 -14.83 -3.16
C ASP A 69 -17.25 -13.36 -2.73
N SER A 70 -17.17 -13.15 -1.43
CA SER A 70 -17.20 -11.83 -0.82
C SER A 70 -15.79 -11.29 -0.63
N LYS A 71 -15.64 -9.96 -0.65
CA LYS A 71 -14.37 -9.35 -0.28
C LYS A 71 -13.99 -9.73 1.16
N GLY A 72 -12.71 -9.99 1.38
CA GLY A 72 -12.17 -10.23 2.72
C GLY A 72 -12.52 -9.09 3.67
N GLN A 73 -13.19 -9.41 4.77
CA GLN A 73 -13.50 -8.42 5.80
C GLN A 73 -12.23 -8.17 6.62
N ARG A 74 -11.85 -6.89 6.74
CA ARG A 74 -10.61 -6.44 7.42
C ARG A 74 -10.71 -6.55 8.96
N LEU A 75 -11.16 -7.69 9.44
CA LEU A 75 -11.28 -8.05 10.85
C LEU A 75 -9.88 -8.27 11.48
N GLY A 76 -9.84 -8.70 12.73
CA GLY A 76 -8.64 -9.00 13.48
C GLY A 76 -8.24 -7.95 14.50
N VAL A 77 -7.14 -8.24 15.18
CA VAL A 77 -6.49 -7.37 16.16
C VAL A 77 -5.87 -6.17 15.45
N LYS A 78 -6.06 -4.98 16.02
CA LYS A 78 -5.54 -3.71 15.51
C LYS A 78 -4.43 -3.16 16.39
N ILE A 79 -4.56 -3.33 17.70
CA ILE A 79 -3.55 -2.97 18.69
C ILE A 79 -3.19 -4.24 19.47
N PHE A 80 -1.90 -4.59 19.48
CA PHE A 80 -1.40 -5.79 20.15
C PHE A 80 -1.10 -5.53 21.64
N GLY A 81 -0.70 -6.59 22.35
CA GLY A 81 -0.27 -6.49 23.73
C GLY A 81 0.91 -5.53 23.89
N ASP A 82 0.94 -4.82 25.03
CA ASP A 82 1.97 -3.85 25.41
C ASP A 82 2.15 -2.68 24.42
N GLN A 83 1.13 -2.44 23.59
CA GLN A 83 1.06 -1.25 22.75
C GLN A 83 0.15 -0.19 23.36
N VAL A 84 0.45 1.07 23.03
CA VAL A 84 -0.31 2.22 23.51
C VAL A 84 -1.63 2.33 22.75
N ALA A 85 -2.74 2.35 23.49
CA ALA A 85 -4.06 2.68 22.99
C ALA A 85 -4.46 4.09 23.44
N LYS A 86 -5.18 4.82 22.57
CA LYS A 86 -5.86 6.07 22.94
C LYS A 86 -7.32 5.78 23.30
N PRO A 87 -8.00 6.64 24.08
CA PRO A 87 -9.44 6.51 24.29
C PRO A 87 -10.18 6.49 22.93
N GLY A 88 -11.17 5.61 22.82
CA GLY A 88 -11.93 5.36 21.58
C GLY A 88 -11.20 4.53 20.51
N SER A 89 -9.92 4.19 20.71
CA SER A 89 -9.18 3.38 19.72
C SER A 89 -9.72 1.95 19.67
N ILE A 90 -9.88 1.42 18.46
CA ILE A 90 -10.31 0.04 18.24
C ILE A 90 -9.13 -0.90 18.50
N ILE A 91 -9.30 -1.84 19.42
CA ILE A 91 -8.29 -2.85 19.76
C ILE A 91 -8.50 -4.11 18.91
N VAL A 92 -9.75 -4.59 18.79
CA VAL A 92 -10.07 -5.80 18.02
C VAL A 92 -11.38 -5.63 17.27
N ARG A 93 -11.38 -5.92 15.95
CA ARG A 93 -12.59 -6.13 15.16
C ARG A 93 -12.82 -7.62 14.99
N GLN A 94 -13.94 -8.14 15.45
CA GLN A 94 -14.18 -9.58 15.45
C GLN A 94 -15.60 -9.93 14.98
N ARG A 95 -15.82 -11.21 14.72
CA ARG A 95 -17.15 -11.79 14.55
C ARG A 95 -17.38 -12.72 15.74
N GLY A 96 -18.45 -12.46 16.47
CA GLY A 96 -18.63 -12.99 17.82
C GLY A 96 -17.55 -12.51 18.79
N THR A 97 -17.53 -13.06 20.00
CA THR A 97 -16.57 -12.72 21.05
C THR A 97 -15.46 -13.76 21.14
N LYS A 98 -14.43 -13.63 20.30
CA LYS A 98 -13.17 -14.39 20.47
C LYS A 98 -12.37 -13.86 21.65
N PHE A 99 -12.38 -12.54 21.77
CA PHE A 99 -11.89 -11.80 22.92
C PHE A 99 -13.08 -11.19 23.67
N HIS A 100 -13.04 -11.24 24.99
CA HIS A 100 -14.01 -10.61 25.88
C HIS A 100 -13.51 -9.24 26.35
N ALA A 101 -14.43 -8.32 26.62
CA ALA A 101 -14.09 -7.04 27.23
C ALA A 101 -13.66 -7.27 28.69
N GLY A 102 -12.50 -6.73 29.05
CA GLY A 102 -11.95 -6.71 30.40
C GLY A 102 -12.13 -5.34 31.06
N LYS A 103 -11.09 -4.87 31.76
CA LYS A 103 -11.12 -3.58 32.46
C LYS A 103 -10.78 -2.43 31.51
N ASN A 104 -11.44 -1.29 31.69
CA ASN A 104 -11.22 -0.03 30.94
C ASN A 104 -11.40 -0.13 29.41
N VAL A 105 -12.26 -1.05 29.00
CA VAL A 105 -12.49 -1.41 27.60
C VAL A 105 -13.99 -1.60 27.39
N GLY A 106 -14.52 -1.08 26.27
CA GLY A 106 -15.91 -1.23 25.87
C GLY A 106 -16.11 -2.30 24.80
N LEU A 107 -17.34 -2.83 24.74
CA LEU A 107 -17.79 -3.75 23.68
C LEU A 107 -18.84 -3.04 22.82
N GLY A 108 -18.59 -2.96 21.51
CA GLY A 108 -19.52 -2.39 20.54
C GLY A 108 -20.63 -3.36 20.11
N LYS A 109 -21.62 -2.86 19.38
CA LYS A 109 -22.76 -3.66 18.85
C LYS A 109 -22.33 -4.86 18.02
N ASP A 110 -21.27 -4.73 17.24
CA ASP A 110 -20.71 -5.82 16.42
C ASP A 110 -19.62 -6.63 17.15
N HIS A 111 -19.58 -6.54 18.48
CA HIS A 111 -18.55 -7.15 19.35
C HIS A 111 -17.12 -6.61 19.12
N THR A 112 -16.99 -5.46 18.44
CA THR A 112 -15.72 -4.73 18.36
C THR A 112 -15.30 -4.25 19.74
N ILE A 113 -14.04 -4.44 20.08
CA ILE A 113 -13.46 -4.02 21.36
C ILE A 113 -12.73 -2.70 21.17
N PHE A 114 -13.03 -1.70 22.00
CA PHE A 114 -12.41 -0.37 21.97
C PHE A 114 -11.96 0.09 23.35
N SER A 115 -10.90 0.91 23.40
CA SER A 115 -10.36 1.43 24.66
C SER A 115 -11.21 2.57 25.21
N LEU A 116 -11.40 2.63 26.53
CA LEU A 116 -12.03 3.77 27.20
C LEU A 116 -10.99 4.78 27.72
N ILE A 117 -9.81 4.30 28.08
CA ILE A 117 -8.71 5.12 28.61
C ILE A 117 -7.50 5.07 27.68
N ASP A 118 -6.54 5.95 27.89
CA ASP A 118 -5.19 5.81 27.37
C ASP A 118 -4.35 4.86 28.22
N GLY A 119 -3.50 4.06 27.59
CA GLY A 119 -2.69 3.09 28.30
C GLY A 119 -2.15 1.95 27.46
N LEU A 120 -1.63 0.92 28.11
CA LEU A 120 -1.17 -0.31 27.48
C LEU A 120 -2.28 -1.35 27.42
N VAL A 121 -2.44 -1.96 26.24
CA VAL A 121 -3.35 -3.09 26.04
C VAL A 121 -2.72 -4.36 26.58
N LYS A 122 -3.47 -5.15 27.36
CA LYS A 122 -3.05 -6.47 27.84
C LYS A 122 -4.10 -7.53 27.51
N PHE A 123 -3.63 -8.65 26.99
CA PHE A 123 -4.44 -9.83 26.74
C PHE A 123 -4.23 -10.83 27.88
N GLU A 124 -5.31 -11.20 28.56
CA GLU A 124 -5.30 -12.12 29.69
C GLU A 124 -6.18 -13.33 29.40
N LYS A 125 -5.90 -14.46 30.06
CA LYS A 125 -6.82 -15.60 30.02
C LYS A 125 -8.12 -15.25 30.76
N TYR A 126 -9.23 -15.75 30.23
CA TYR A 126 -10.56 -15.67 30.81
C TYR A 126 -11.12 -17.08 30.92
N GLY A 127 -10.84 -17.75 32.03
CA GLY A 127 -11.12 -19.18 32.19
C GLY A 127 -10.12 -20.05 31.39
N PRO A 128 -10.51 -21.30 31.05
CA PRO A 128 -9.60 -22.26 30.42
C PRO A 128 -9.21 -21.85 28.99
N ASP A 129 -10.20 -21.50 28.16
CA ASP A 129 -9.98 -21.35 26.71
C ASP A 129 -10.10 -19.91 26.20
N LYS A 130 -10.84 -19.06 26.91
CA LYS A 130 -11.18 -17.72 26.41
C LYS A 130 -10.11 -16.71 26.81
N LYS A 131 -10.09 -15.58 26.10
CA LYS A 131 -9.20 -14.45 26.40
C LYS A 131 -10.01 -13.18 26.61
N LYS A 132 -9.53 -12.31 27.48
CA LYS A 132 -10.08 -10.97 27.70
C LYS A 132 -9.04 -9.90 27.42
N VAL A 133 -9.51 -8.72 27.05
CA VAL A 133 -8.69 -7.55 26.72
C VAL A 133 -8.94 -6.47 27.76
N SER A 134 -7.89 -6.06 28.44
CA SER A 134 -7.92 -4.95 29.40
C SER A 134 -6.94 -3.88 28.96
N VAL A 135 -7.21 -2.63 29.36
CA VAL A 135 -6.25 -1.52 29.19
C VAL A 135 -5.84 -1.02 30.56
N TYR A 136 -4.53 -0.89 30.76
CA TYR A 136 -3.93 -0.40 31.99
C TYR A 136 -3.26 0.95 31.74
N PRO A 137 -3.45 1.94 32.62
CA PRO A 137 -2.80 3.24 32.47
C PRO A 137 -1.27 3.05 32.45
N ARG A 138 -0.60 3.78 31.55
CA ARG A 138 0.84 3.68 31.37
C ARG A 138 1.53 4.94 31.88
N GLU A 139 2.45 4.76 32.82
CA GLU A 139 3.39 5.81 33.17
C GLU A 139 4.48 5.90 32.09
N VAL A 140 4.59 7.08 31.46
CA VAL A 140 5.62 7.32 30.45
C VAL A 140 6.94 7.54 31.17
N GLN A 141 7.83 6.56 31.08
CA GLN A 141 9.19 6.72 31.58
C GLN A 141 9.89 7.88 30.85
N PRO A 142 10.66 8.72 31.56
CA PRO A 142 11.39 9.83 30.95
C PRO A 142 12.41 9.32 29.92
N GLU A 143 12.55 10.02 28.80
CA GLU A 143 13.50 9.63 27.77
C GLU A 143 14.95 9.83 28.23
N ASN A 144 15.83 8.88 27.87
CA ASN A 144 17.26 9.01 28.13
C ASN A 144 17.89 10.05 27.18
N PRO A 145 18.46 11.15 27.70
CA PRO A 145 19.02 12.23 26.87
C PRO A 145 20.22 11.77 26.03
N ASN A 146 20.99 10.80 26.52
CA ASN A 146 22.19 10.30 25.85
C ASN A 146 21.91 9.18 24.82
N SER A 147 20.64 8.97 24.47
CA SER A 147 20.26 7.96 23.48
C SER A 147 20.74 8.31 22.07
N TYR A 148 21.10 7.27 21.29
CA TYR A 148 21.44 7.43 19.87
C TYR A 148 20.34 8.17 19.08
N ARG A 149 19.07 7.90 19.42
CA ARG A 149 17.90 8.55 18.82
C ARG A 149 17.90 10.07 19.04
N ALA A 150 18.17 10.52 20.28
CA ALA A 150 18.26 11.95 20.60
C ALA A 150 19.40 12.62 19.83
N ARG A 151 20.60 12.00 19.83
CA ARG A 151 21.78 12.52 19.11
C ARG A 151 21.52 12.70 17.61
N LYS A 152 20.88 11.71 16.97
CA LYS A 152 20.54 11.80 15.54
C LYS A 152 19.45 12.84 15.26
N ARG A 153 18.45 12.98 16.14
CA ARG A 153 17.42 14.02 16.04
C ARG A 153 18.05 15.41 16.05
N GLU A 154 18.94 15.69 17.01
CA GLU A 154 19.64 16.97 17.12
C GLU A 154 20.61 17.20 15.95
N TYR A 155 21.31 16.16 15.49
CA TYR A 155 22.14 16.26 14.29
C TYR A 155 21.35 16.78 13.07
N PHE A 156 20.20 16.16 12.76
CA PHE A 156 19.39 16.59 11.62
C PHE A 156 18.76 17.98 11.81
N ARG A 157 18.46 18.38 13.06
CA ARG A 157 18.03 19.74 13.38
C ARG A 157 19.12 20.76 13.06
N LEU A 158 20.32 20.56 13.61
CA LEU A 158 21.47 21.45 13.40
C LEU A 158 21.87 21.55 11.93
N GLN A 159 21.80 20.45 11.17
CA GLN A 159 22.08 20.48 9.73
C GLN A 159 21.06 21.35 8.96
N ARG A 160 19.78 21.28 9.30
CA ARG A 160 18.75 22.15 8.70
C ARG A 160 18.98 23.61 9.05
N GLU A 161 19.28 23.90 10.31
CA GLU A 161 19.57 25.26 10.79
C GLU A 161 20.83 25.83 10.13
N ARG A 162 21.93 25.07 10.06
CA ARG A 162 23.16 25.46 9.35
C ARG A 162 22.94 25.71 7.87
N LYS A 163 22.17 24.85 7.20
CA LYS A 163 21.85 25.02 5.76
C LYS A 163 20.98 26.25 5.53
N LYS A 164 20.00 26.51 6.40
CA LYS A 164 19.15 27.71 6.37
C LYS A 164 20.00 28.97 6.60
N ALA A 165 20.84 28.98 7.62
CA ALA A 165 21.75 30.08 7.93
C ALA A 165 22.74 30.36 6.80
N ARG A 166 23.30 29.33 6.15
CA ARG A 166 24.17 29.51 4.98
C ARG A 166 23.40 30.14 3.80
N LYS A 167 22.14 29.76 3.60
CA LYS A 167 21.31 30.34 2.53
C LYS A 167 20.96 31.81 2.83
N GLU A 168 20.60 32.11 4.06
CA GLU A 168 20.23 33.46 4.53
C GLU A 168 21.45 34.39 4.62
N GLY A 169 22.61 33.89 5.06
CA GLY A 169 23.88 34.62 5.07
C GLY A 169 24.51 34.80 3.69
N VAL A 170 23.97 34.14 2.65
CA VAL A 170 24.36 34.33 1.24
C VAL A 170 23.40 35.29 0.52
N VAL A 171 22.46 35.94 1.23
CA VAL A 171 21.70 37.07 0.68
C VAL A 171 22.68 38.21 0.42
N ALA A 172 23.18 38.28 -0.81
CA ALA A 172 24.01 39.38 -1.29
C ALA A 172 23.23 40.69 -1.06
N GLN A 173 23.83 41.61 -0.31
CA GLN A 173 23.34 42.98 -0.26
C GLN A 173 23.39 43.51 -1.69
N ALA A 174 22.21 43.74 -2.30
CA ALA A 174 22.14 44.45 -3.57
C ALA A 174 22.61 45.89 -3.31
N GLN A 175 23.90 46.16 -3.56
CA GLN A 175 24.43 47.51 -3.51
C GLN A 175 23.78 48.32 -4.63
N LEU A 176 22.84 49.20 -4.28
CA LEU A 176 22.43 50.31 -5.13
C LEU A 176 23.62 51.29 -5.19
N VAL A 177 24.45 51.15 -6.22
CA VAL A 177 25.50 52.12 -6.54
C VAL A 177 24.82 53.33 -7.19
N LEU A 178 24.60 54.40 -6.41
CA LEU A 178 24.25 55.72 -6.92
C LEU A 178 25.54 56.36 -7.46
N ALA A 179 25.64 56.49 -8.78
CA ALA A 179 26.75 57.19 -9.42
C ALA A 179 26.60 58.71 -9.19
N SER A 180 27.38 59.28 -8.27
CA SER A 180 27.62 60.73 -8.22
C SER A 180 28.86 61.05 -9.06
N THR A 181 28.68 61.91 -10.05
CA THR A 181 29.71 62.44 -10.95
C THR A 181 30.45 63.60 -10.26
N ASP A 182 31.72 63.43 -9.92
CA ASP A 182 32.58 64.52 -9.42
C ASP A 182 33.56 64.96 -10.53
N ALA A 183 33.45 66.23 -10.94
CA ALA A 183 34.31 66.89 -11.93
C ALA A 183 35.65 67.36 -11.31
N PRO A 184 36.74 67.49 -12.09
CA PRO A 184 38.04 67.89 -11.55
C PRO A 184 38.22 69.42 -11.52
N GLU A 185 38.42 69.99 -10.31
CA GLU A 185 38.90 71.36 -10.10
C GLU A 185 40.44 71.39 -10.17
N THR A 186 40.98 72.26 -11.03
CA THR A 186 42.40 72.51 -11.24
C THR A 186 42.95 73.50 -10.19
N ASN A 187 44.02 73.14 -9.48
CA ASN A 187 44.69 74.06 -8.55
C ASN A 187 45.65 75.01 -9.29
N PRO A 188 45.68 76.33 -8.98
CA PRO A 188 46.66 77.25 -9.52
C PRO A 188 47.97 77.23 -8.73
N ILE A 189 49.07 77.41 -9.46
CA ILE A 189 50.46 77.47 -9.00
C ILE A 189 50.71 78.82 -8.29
N GLY A 190 51.37 78.79 -7.14
CA GLY A 190 51.98 79.93 -6.45
C GLY A 190 53.26 79.48 -5.76
#